data_AF-B9TLQ7-F1
#
_entry.id   AF-B9TLQ7-F1
#
_cell.length_a   1.000
_cell.length_b   1.000
_cell.length_c   1.000
_cell.angle_alpha   90.00
_cell.angle_beta   90.00
_cell.angle_gamma   90.00
#
_symmetry.space_group_name_H-M   'P 1'
#
loop_
_entity.id
_entity.type
_entity.pdbx_description
1 polymer ?
#
loop_
_entity_poly.entity_id
_entity_poly.type
_entity_poly.pdbx_seq_one_letter_code
_entity_poly.pdbx_strand_id
1 'polypeptide(L)'
;MLGKEQEQWLAQGLTASPARWNILAQQTLMAQNSQVPILKEGDGRFWTDGWDGYPVARQRLMDTLHTSRASNPLVLSGDVHSFFASELTRNPSRPRSAGNPVVATEFCGTSVTSPSRPQARTEEYLKMNPAIKYGRSDKRGYMLLTVTPADTTAHFLALDDVHNSASPIARAAGFVVRNGQPGLHKAWPVVPAKAGTHAELTTETFYGSRPAPG
;
A
#
# COMPACT_ATOMS: atom_id res chain seq x y z
N MET A 1 -6.71 -17.59 7.91
CA MET A 1 -6.73 -16.79 6.68
C MET A 1 -6.46 -17.65 5.46
N LEU A 2 -5.21 -17.98 5.12
CA LEU A 2 -4.90 -18.67 3.85
C LEU A 2 -5.18 -20.20 3.85
N GLY A 3 -4.98 -20.88 4.99
CA GLY A 3 -5.00 -22.34 5.03
C GLY A 3 -3.67 -22.94 4.56
N LYS A 4 -3.41 -24.22 4.90
CA LYS A 4 -2.08 -24.82 4.75
C LYS A 4 -1.66 -24.96 3.28
N GLU A 5 -2.58 -25.36 2.43
CA GLU A 5 -2.33 -25.56 1.00
C GLU A 5 -1.93 -24.25 0.32
N GLN A 6 -2.66 -23.16 0.59
CA GLN A 6 -2.37 -21.85 0.02
C GLN A 6 -1.07 -21.25 0.59
N GLU A 7 -0.79 -21.44 1.88
CA GLU A 7 0.49 -21.03 2.48
C GLU A 7 1.67 -21.74 1.80
N GLN A 8 1.57 -23.05 1.56
CA GLN A 8 2.61 -23.84 0.89
C GLN A 8 2.79 -23.44 -0.58
N TRP A 9 1.69 -23.32 -1.32
CA TRP A 9 1.72 -22.90 -2.73
C TRP A 9 2.40 -21.53 -2.88
N LEU A 10 2.05 -20.56 -2.03
CA LEU A 10 2.63 -19.23 -2.07
C LEU A 10 4.13 -19.25 -1.74
N ALA A 11 4.52 -20.01 -0.71
CA ALA A 11 5.92 -20.14 -0.32
C ALA A 11 6.78 -20.75 -1.44
N GLN A 12 6.29 -21.79 -2.12
CA GLN A 12 6.97 -22.41 -3.24
C GLN A 12 7.09 -21.44 -4.42
N GLY A 13 6.01 -20.73 -4.76
CA GLY A 13 6.00 -19.74 -5.84
C GLY A 13 6.99 -18.60 -5.60
N LEU A 14 7.01 -18.03 -4.39
CA LEU A 14 7.94 -16.97 -4.03
C LEU A 14 9.41 -17.44 -4.06
N THR A 15 9.67 -18.65 -3.57
CA THR A 15 11.04 -19.21 -3.52
C THR A 15 11.58 -19.52 -4.92
N ALA A 16 10.72 -19.99 -5.83
CA ALA A 16 11.12 -20.35 -7.19
C ALA A 16 11.12 -19.16 -8.18
N SER A 17 10.59 -17.99 -7.79
CA SER A 17 10.35 -16.89 -8.70
C SER A 17 11.65 -16.24 -9.21
N PRO A 18 11.88 -16.19 -10.54
CA PRO A 18 12.96 -15.41 -11.13
C PRO A 18 12.56 -13.95 -11.39
N ALA A 19 11.33 -13.55 -11.03
CA ALA A 19 10.81 -12.23 -11.35
C ALA A 19 11.47 -11.14 -10.49
N ARG A 20 11.68 -9.96 -11.10
CA ARG A 20 12.19 -8.78 -10.38
C ARG A 20 11.16 -8.20 -9.41
N TRP A 21 9.87 -8.35 -9.71
CA TRP A 21 8.77 -7.87 -8.86
C TRP A 21 7.84 -9.04 -8.54
N ASN A 22 7.55 -9.22 -7.25
CA ASN A 22 6.66 -10.28 -6.78
C ASN A 22 5.44 -9.64 -6.14
N ILE A 23 4.30 -9.68 -6.83
CA ILE A 23 3.10 -8.95 -6.44
C ILE A 23 2.07 -9.91 -5.85
N LEU A 24 1.71 -9.71 -4.59
CA LEU A 24 0.60 -10.37 -3.91
C LEU A 24 -0.64 -9.47 -3.97
N ALA A 25 -1.57 -9.79 -4.87
CA ALA A 25 -2.88 -9.14 -4.90
C ALA A 25 -3.85 -9.90 -3.99
N GLN A 26 -4.44 -9.20 -3.01
CA GLN A 26 -5.31 -9.79 -2.00
C GLN A 26 -6.31 -8.76 -1.46
N GLN A 27 -7.21 -9.20 -0.58
CA GLN A 27 -8.46 -8.50 -0.28
C GLN A 27 -8.33 -7.37 0.75
N THR A 28 -7.66 -7.59 1.88
CA THR A 28 -7.78 -6.73 3.07
C THR A 28 -6.47 -6.07 3.47
N LEU A 29 -6.50 -5.00 4.26
CA LEU A 29 -5.28 -4.33 4.71
C LEU A 29 -4.34 -5.29 5.47
N MET A 30 -3.10 -5.42 4.99
CA MET A 30 -2.04 -6.27 5.53
C MET A 30 -1.31 -5.60 6.69
N ALA A 31 -1.03 -4.29 6.54
CA ALA A 31 -0.39 -3.50 7.59
C ALA A 31 -1.21 -3.56 8.88
N GLN A 32 -0.49 -3.63 10.02
CA GLN A 32 -1.12 -3.49 11.32
C GLN A 32 -1.72 -2.10 11.44
N ASN A 33 -3.00 -2.05 11.83
CA ASN A 33 -3.77 -0.82 11.92
C ASN A 33 -4.61 -0.80 13.21
N SER A 34 -3.94 -0.58 14.34
CA SER A 34 -4.58 -0.42 15.63
C SER A 34 -5.41 0.85 15.70
N GLN A 35 -6.60 0.74 16.28
CA GLN A 35 -7.54 1.84 16.48
C GLN A 35 -7.31 2.60 17.80
N VAL A 36 -6.36 2.14 18.62
CA VAL A 36 -5.89 2.73 19.88
C VAL A 36 -4.36 2.58 19.99
N PRO A 37 -3.66 3.35 20.85
CA PRO A 37 -2.22 3.19 21.01
C PRO A 37 -1.82 1.79 21.47
N ILE A 38 -0.69 1.28 20.98
CA ILE A 38 -0.05 0.05 21.47
C ILE A 38 1.13 0.48 22.32
N LEU A 39 1.04 0.37 23.64
CA LEU A 39 2.11 0.77 24.57
C LEU A 39 2.89 -0.44 25.09
N LYS A 40 2.22 -1.60 25.16
CA LYS A 40 2.81 -2.89 25.54
C LYS A 40 2.21 -4.03 24.74
N GLU A 41 2.82 -5.21 24.86
CA GLU A 41 2.31 -6.44 24.25
C GLU A 41 0.91 -6.76 24.76
N GLY A 42 0.02 -7.15 23.85
CA GLY A 42 -1.40 -7.39 24.14
C GLY A 42 -2.30 -6.15 24.08
N ASP A 43 -1.73 -4.95 23.97
CA ASP A 43 -2.52 -3.74 23.68
C ASP A 43 -3.01 -3.74 22.22
N GLY A 44 -3.88 -2.76 21.93
CA GLY A 44 -4.40 -2.50 20.59
C GLY A 44 -5.86 -2.88 20.45
N ARG A 45 -6.50 -2.30 19.44
CA ARG A 45 -7.86 -2.65 19.05
C ARG A 45 -7.87 -2.78 17.56
N PHE A 46 -8.14 -3.99 17.11
CA PHE A 46 -7.94 -4.37 15.73
C PHE A 46 -9.26 -4.74 15.07
N TRP A 47 -9.29 -4.63 13.75
CA TRP A 47 -10.40 -5.13 12.96
C TRP A 47 -10.21 -6.63 12.70
N THR A 48 -11.17 -7.44 13.13
CA THR A 48 -11.05 -8.91 13.18
C THR A 48 -11.26 -9.60 11.83
N ASP A 49 -11.81 -8.88 10.85
CA ASP A 49 -12.09 -9.40 9.51
C ASP A 49 -11.00 -9.04 8.48
N GLY A 50 -9.84 -8.56 8.97
CA GLY A 50 -8.62 -8.35 8.19
C GLY A 50 -7.43 -9.11 8.76
N TRP A 51 -6.23 -8.85 8.24
CA TRP A 51 -5.00 -9.54 8.67
C TRP A 51 -4.64 -9.34 10.15
N ASP A 52 -5.07 -8.23 10.77
CA ASP A 52 -4.90 -8.04 12.21
C ASP A 52 -5.72 -9.04 13.06
N GLY A 53 -6.84 -9.57 12.54
CA GLY A 53 -7.61 -10.63 13.18
C GLY A 53 -6.95 -12.01 13.11
N TYR A 54 -5.92 -12.17 12.27
CA TYR A 54 -5.21 -13.43 12.06
C TYR A 54 -3.69 -13.27 12.25
N PRO A 55 -3.22 -12.79 13.43
CA PRO A 55 -1.84 -12.35 13.62
C PRO A 55 -0.81 -13.48 13.40
N VAL A 56 -1.15 -14.72 13.78
CA VAL A 56 -0.26 -15.88 13.55
C VAL A 56 -0.13 -16.21 12.06
N ALA A 57 -1.22 -16.11 11.29
CA ALA A 57 -1.17 -16.32 9.84
C ALA A 57 -0.41 -15.19 9.14
N ARG A 58 -0.60 -13.93 9.57
CA ARG A 58 0.19 -12.79 9.08
C ARG A 58 1.68 -13.00 9.37
N GLN A 59 2.03 -13.46 10.57
CA GLN A 59 3.44 -13.71 10.92
C GLN A 59 4.06 -14.76 9.99
N ARG A 60 3.37 -15.88 9.73
CA ARG A 60 3.85 -16.91 8.78
C ARG A 60 4.03 -16.36 7.37
N LEU A 61 3.12 -15.49 6.91
CA LEU A 61 3.26 -14.83 5.61
C LEU A 61 4.47 -13.87 5.58
N MET A 62 4.63 -13.02 6.60
CA MET A 62 5.79 -12.12 6.69
C MET A 62 7.11 -12.89 6.78
N ASP A 63 7.13 -14.02 7.49
CA ASP A 63 8.28 -14.92 7.53
C ASP A 63 8.56 -15.53 6.15
N THR A 64 7.52 -15.96 5.43
CA THR A 64 7.66 -16.51 4.07
C THR A 64 8.22 -15.46 3.09
N LEU A 65 7.72 -14.23 3.14
CA LEU A 65 8.23 -13.11 2.35
C LEU A 65 9.71 -12.84 2.68
N HIS A 66 10.08 -12.91 3.95
CA HIS A 66 11.45 -12.71 4.38
C HIS A 66 12.39 -13.85 3.94
N THR A 67 12.00 -15.10 4.11
CA THR A 67 12.87 -16.27 3.89
C THR A 67 12.95 -16.72 2.44
N SER A 68 11.90 -16.49 1.64
CA SER A 68 11.90 -16.81 0.20
C SER A 68 12.93 -16.01 -0.59
N ARG A 69 13.39 -14.85 -0.08
CA ARG A 69 14.27 -13.91 -0.78
C ARG A 69 13.74 -13.45 -2.14
N ALA A 70 12.42 -13.54 -2.34
CA ALA A 70 11.77 -13.04 -3.54
C ALA A 70 12.09 -11.55 -3.74
N SER A 71 12.42 -11.15 -4.96
CA SER A 71 12.81 -9.77 -5.26
C SER A 71 11.59 -8.85 -5.18
N ASN A 72 11.77 -7.71 -4.49
CA ASN A 72 10.82 -6.60 -4.38
C ASN A 72 9.35 -7.02 -4.17
N PRO A 73 8.99 -7.63 -3.02
CA PRO A 73 7.61 -8.01 -2.77
C PRO A 73 6.69 -6.78 -2.60
N LEU A 74 5.60 -6.76 -3.36
CA LEU A 74 4.53 -5.76 -3.26
C LEU A 74 3.24 -6.44 -2.84
N VAL A 75 2.48 -5.80 -1.95
CA VAL A 75 1.14 -6.25 -1.56
C VAL A 75 0.12 -5.24 -2.07
N LEU A 76 -0.88 -5.72 -2.80
CA LEU A 76 -2.03 -4.91 -3.23
C LEU A 76 -3.25 -5.34 -2.41
N SER A 77 -3.95 -4.36 -1.87
CA SER A 77 -5.03 -4.57 -0.89
C SER A 77 -6.22 -3.67 -1.18
N GLY A 78 -7.36 -3.93 -0.55
CA GLY A 78 -8.55 -3.09 -0.63
C GLY A 78 -9.40 -3.21 0.64
N ASP A 79 -10.72 -3.30 0.43
CA ASP A 79 -11.76 -3.55 1.45
C ASP A 79 -11.97 -2.45 2.50
N VAL A 80 -10.91 -1.85 3.05
CA VAL A 80 -10.99 -0.84 4.12
C VAL A 80 -11.48 0.55 3.66
N HIS A 81 -11.94 0.65 2.40
CA HIS A 81 -12.49 1.84 1.75
C HIS A 81 -11.61 3.09 1.95
N SER A 82 -10.30 2.94 1.96
CA SER A 82 -9.37 4.03 2.22
C SER A 82 -8.06 3.73 1.50
N PHE A 83 -7.44 4.76 0.93
CA PHE A 83 -6.10 4.61 0.41
C PHE A 83 -5.11 4.45 1.57
N PHE A 84 -4.23 3.46 1.51
CA PHE A 84 -3.07 3.36 2.39
C PHE A 84 -1.81 3.00 1.61
N ALA A 85 -0.67 3.57 2.03
CA ALA A 85 0.64 3.11 1.61
C ALA A 85 1.46 2.78 2.86
N SER A 86 1.95 1.54 2.94
CA SER A 86 2.58 1.01 4.15
C SER A 86 3.89 0.31 3.87
N GLU A 87 4.81 0.36 4.84
CA GLU A 87 6.01 -0.47 4.86
C GLU A 87 5.76 -1.67 5.78
N LEU A 88 5.75 -2.87 5.22
CA LEU A 88 5.50 -4.10 5.98
C LEU A 88 6.83 -4.64 6.49
N THR A 89 6.94 -4.80 7.81
CA THR A 89 8.11 -5.41 8.46
C THR A 89 7.82 -6.85 8.84
N ARG A 90 8.88 -7.62 9.13
CA ARG A 90 8.74 -9.02 9.54
C ARG A 90 7.89 -9.17 10.81
N ASN A 91 8.05 -8.28 11.78
CA ASN A 91 7.23 -8.20 12.98
C ASN A 91 6.62 -6.79 13.11
N PRO A 92 5.30 -6.64 12.94
CA PRO A 92 4.65 -5.32 12.95
C PRO A 92 4.67 -4.65 14.33
N SER A 93 4.78 -5.41 15.41
CA SER A 93 4.83 -4.88 16.79
C SER A 93 6.19 -4.31 17.18
N ARG A 94 7.18 -4.37 16.29
CA ARG A 94 8.53 -3.82 16.52
C ARG A 94 8.83 -2.69 15.55
N PRO A 95 9.57 -1.65 15.97
CA PRO A 95 10.00 -0.60 15.06
C PRO A 95 10.88 -1.17 13.95
N ARG A 96 10.86 -0.50 12.78
CA ARG A 96 11.77 -0.78 11.68
C ARG A 96 13.21 -0.63 12.17
N SER A 97 14.03 -1.64 11.93
CA SER A 97 15.45 -1.67 12.29
C SER A 97 16.18 -2.70 11.42
N ALA A 98 17.51 -2.80 11.55
CA ALA A 98 18.26 -3.86 10.89
C ALA A 98 17.77 -5.27 11.27
N GLY A 99 17.31 -5.45 12.52
CA GLY A 99 16.72 -6.71 13.01
C GLY A 99 15.22 -6.87 12.74
N ASN A 100 14.58 -5.88 12.13
CA ASN A 100 13.18 -5.92 11.69
C ASN A 100 13.01 -5.11 10.39
N PRO A 101 13.60 -5.59 9.28
CA PRO A 101 13.61 -4.85 8.02
C PRO A 101 12.22 -4.84 7.39
N VAL A 102 12.04 -3.95 6.41
CA VAL A 102 10.88 -3.97 5.51
C VAL A 102 11.02 -5.21 4.62
N VAL A 103 10.00 -6.06 4.61
CA VAL A 103 9.92 -7.29 3.80
C VAL A 103 9.02 -7.13 2.58
N ALA A 104 8.09 -6.17 2.62
CA ALA A 104 7.23 -5.83 1.49
C ALA A 104 6.74 -4.38 1.59
N THR A 105 6.31 -3.83 0.46
CA THR A 105 5.58 -2.56 0.41
C THR A 105 4.12 -2.83 0.07
N GLU A 106 3.20 -2.21 0.82
CA GLU A 106 1.76 -2.35 0.58
C GLU A 106 1.18 -1.08 -0.04
N PHE A 107 0.38 -1.27 -1.09
CA PHE A 107 -0.51 -0.28 -1.65
C PHE A 107 -1.96 -0.76 -1.51
N CYS A 108 -2.74 -0.09 -0.66
CA CYS A 108 -4.14 -0.38 -0.46
C CYS A 108 -4.98 0.65 -1.21
N GLY A 109 -5.85 0.15 -2.09
CA GLY A 109 -6.81 0.96 -2.81
C GLY A 109 -7.96 1.39 -1.91
N THR A 110 -8.49 2.59 -2.20
CA THR A 110 -9.81 2.96 -1.68
C THR A 110 -10.90 2.17 -2.39
N SER A 111 -12.16 2.38 -2.00
CA SER A 111 -13.32 1.86 -2.70
C SER A 111 -13.65 2.67 -3.95
N VAL A 112 -14.31 2.03 -4.92
CA VAL A 112 -14.84 2.74 -6.11
C VAL A 112 -15.90 3.77 -5.68
N THR A 113 -16.83 3.38 -4.80
CA THR A 113 -17.92 4.27 -4.34
C THR A 113 -18.24 4.18 -2.85
N SER A 114 -18.04 3.03 -2.19
CA SER A 114 -18.45 2.83 -0.80
C SER A 114 -17.85 3.88 0.16
N PRO A 115 -18.61 4.45 1.10
CA PRO A 115 -18.07 5.46 2.02
C PRO A 115 -17.08 4.85 3.02
N SER A 116 -16.35 5.72 3.71
CA SER A 116 -15.45 5.35 4.80
C SER A 116 -15.60 6.30 5.98
N ARG A 117 -14.77 6.08 6.99
CA ARG A 117 -14.66 6.92 8.18
C ARG A 117 -14.21 8.36 7.81
N PRO A 118 -14.55 9.36 8.64
CA PRO A 118 -14.01 10.71 8.49
C PRO A 118 -12.49 10.72 8.44
N GLN A 119 -11.90 11.61 7.62
CA GLN A 119 -10.44 11.71 7.45
C GLN A 119 -9.70 11.95 8.76
N ALA A 120 -10.26 12.76 9.67
CA ALA A 120 -9.67 13.02 10.99
C ALA A 120 -9.42 11.71 11.78
N ARG A 121 -10.31 10.72 11.65
CA ARG A 121 -10.12 9.41 12.30
C ARG A 121 -8.96 8.64 11.69
N THR A 122 -8.80 8.72 10.37
CA THR A 122 -7.65 8.14 9.67
C THR A 122 -6.34 8.80 10.11
N GLU A 123 -6.32 10.12 10.28
CA GLU A 123 -5.14 10.86 10.77
C GLU A 123 -4.75 10.46 12.20
N GLU A 124 -5.73 10.20 13.08
CA GLU A 124 -5.47 9.60 14.39
C GLU A 124 -4.82 8.22 14.26
N TYR A 125 -5.33 7.36 13.37
CA TYR A 125 -4.77 6.02 13.15
C TYR A 125 -3.33 6.10 12.64
N LEU A 126 -3.01 7.03 11.74
CA LEU A 126 -1.63 7.19 11.25
C LEU A 126 -0.64 7.53 12.36
N LYS A 127 -1.05 8.31 13.38
CA LYS A 127 -0.19 8.62 14.55
C LYS A 127 0.12 7.38 15.39
N MET A 128 -0.78 6.40 15.41
CA MET A 128 -0.65 5.18 16.20
C MET A 128 0.02 4.02 15.44
N ASN A 129 0.07 4.11 14.10
CA ASN A 129 0.52 3.02 13.22
C ASN A 129 1.67 3.50 12.32
N PRO A 130 2.90 3.61 12.83
CA PRO A 130 4.03 4.23 12.12
C PRO A 130 4.47 3.48 10.85
N ALA A 131 4.02 2.23 10.66
CA ALA A 131 4.24 1.47 9.44
C ALA A 131 3.44 2.04 8.25
N ILE A 132 2.28 2.66 8.50
CA ILE A 132 1.43 3.27 7.50
C ILE A 132 1.93 4.70 7.24
N LYS A 133 2.47 4.95 6.05
CA LYS A 133 3.13 6.21 5.69
C LYS A 133 2.18 7.23 5.07
N TYR A 134 1.02 6.77 4.61
CA TYR A 134 -0.03 7.59 4.05
C TYR A 134 -1.38 6.92 4.25
N GLY A 135 -2.40 7.72 4.57
CA GLY A 135 -3.78 7.27 4.72
C GLY A 135 -4.76 8.34 4.28
N ARG A 136 -5.75 7.96 3.46
CA ARG A 136 -6.80 8.86 2.98
C ARG A 136 -8.14 8.15 2.84
N SER A 137 -9.11 8.53 3.66
CA SER A 137 -10.44 7.93 3.75
C SER A 137 -11.58 8.83 3.28
N ASP A 138 -11.33 10.11 2.95
CA ASP A 138 -12.32 11.05 2.42
C ASP A 138 -12.53 10.96 0.91
N LYS A 139 -11.68 10.23 0.17
CA LYS A 139 -11.72 10.16 -1.30
C LYS A 139 -11.88 8.74 -1.82
N ARG A 140 -12.67 8.59 -2.88
CA ARG A 140 -12.91 7.32 -3.61
C ARG A 140 -12.14 7.32 -4.93
N GLY A 141 -11.98 6.17 -5.57
CA GLY A 141 -11.21 6.05 -6.82
C GLY A 141 -10.43 4.74 -6.90
N TYR A 142 -9.23 4.77 -7.46
CA TYR A 142 -8.43 3.57 -7.73
C TYR A 142 -6.92 3.85 -7.68
N MET A 143 -6.14 2.77 -7.77
CA MET A 143 -4.68 2.84 -7.88
C MET A 143 -4.25 2.57 -9.32
N LEU A 144 -3.27 3.33 -9.81
CA LEU A 144 -2.60 3.07 -11.07
C LEU A 144 -1.13 2.72 -10.79
N LEU A 145 -0.70 1.53 -11.19
CA LEU A 145 0.68 1.07 -11.03
C LEU A 145 1.38 1.04 -12.38
N THR A 146 2.59 1.60 -12.42
CA THR A 146 3.53 1.44 -13.54
C THR A 146 4.70 0.61 -13.03
N VAL A 147 4.90 -0.58 -13.60
CA VAL A 147 5.94 -1.53 -13.18
C VAL A 147 7.00 -1.62 -14.27
N THR A 148 8.24 -1.29 -13.93
CA THR A 148 9.40 -1.38 -14.83
C THR A 148 10.50 -2.23 -14.17
N PRO A 149 11.54 -2.67 -14.89
CA PRO A 149 12.66 -3.37 -14.25
C PRO A 149 13.40 -2.55 -13.17
N ALA A 150 13.36 -1.21 -13.26
CA ALA A 150 14.09 -0.32 -12.34
C ALA A 150 13.26 0.06 -11.10
N ASP A 151 11.97 0.30 -11.29
CA ASP A 151 11.08 0.76 -10.24
C ASP A 151 9.61 0.40 -10.50
N THR A 152 8.84 0.35 -9.41
CA THR A 152 7.38 0.37 -9.46
C THR A 152 6.88 1.69 -8.89
N THR A 153 6.10 2.41 -9.69
CA THR A 153 5.43 3.65 -9.28
C THR A 153 3.94 3.38 -9.06
N ALA A 154 3.40 3.83 -7.93
CA ALA A 154 1.99 3.76 -7.60
C ALA A 154 1.39 5.17 -7.47
N HIS A 155 0.29 5.41 -8.17
CA HIS A 155 -0.51 6.62 -8.04
C HIS A 155 -1.88 6.29 -7.46
N PHE A 156 -2.27 7.05 -6.43
CA PHE A 156 -3.63 7.00 -5.90
C PHE A 156 -4.46 8.07 -6.62
N LEU A 157 -5.38 7.64 -7.46
CA LEU A 157 -6.25 8.50 -8.25
C LEU A 157 -7.60 8.63 -7.57
N ALA A 158 -7.97 9.85 -7.21
CA ALA A 158 -9.13 10.18 -6.42
C ALA A 158 -10.14 10.97 -7.24
N LEU A 159 -11.40 10.55 -7.17
CA LEU A 159 -12.57 11.32 -7.61
C LEU A 159 -12.89 12.42 -6.60
N ASP A 160 -13.39 13.56 -7.09
CA ASP A 160 -13.83 14.62 -6.18
C ASP A 160 -15.16 14.34 -5.51
N ASP A 161 -16.13 13.86 -6.31
CA ASP A 161 -17.46 13.39 -5.89
C ASP A 161 -17.82 12.09 -6.64
N VAL A 162 -18.36 11.08 -5.96
CA VAL A 162 -18.78 9.81 -6.58
C VAL A 162 -20.22 9.81 -7.08
N HIS A 163 -21.01 10.81 -6.70
CA HIS A 163 -22.38 10.97 -7.16
C HIS A 163 -22.48 11.75 -8.48
N ASN A 164 -21.37 12.34 -8.93
CA ASN A 164 -21.28 13.07 -10.19
C ASN A 164 -20.51 12.24 -11.24
N SER A 165 -21.16 11.86 -12.33
CA SER A 165 -20.53 11.12 -13.43
C SER A 165 -19.47 11.90 -14.19
N ALA A 166 -19.49 13.24 -14.13
CA ALA A 166 -18.48 14.13 -14.72
C ALA A 166 -17.40 14.55 -13.71
N SER A 167 -17.36 13.93 -12.53
CA SER A 167 -16.40 14.23 -11.47
C SER A 167 -14.95 14.06 -11.96
N PRO A 168 -14.09 15.07 -11.75
CA PRO A 168 -12.69 14.96 -12.16
C PRO A 168 -11.96 13.92 -11.31
N ILE A 169 -10.94 13.31 -11.92
CA ILE A 169 -10.00 12.42 -11.25
C ILE A 169 -8.66 13.14 -11.13
N ALA A 170 -8.13 13.20 -9.92
CA ALA A 170 -6.82 13.81 -9.63
C ALA A 170 -5.93 12.86 -8.84
N ARG A 171 -4.61 13.03 -8.97
CA ARG A 171 -3.65 12.27 -8.19
C ARG A 171 -3.63 12.78 -6.74
N ALA A 172 -4.16 11.97 -5.82
CA ALA A 172 -4.12 12.24 -4.39
C ALA A 172 -2.72 12.01 -3.77
N ALA A 173 -1.98 11.00 -4.26
CA ALA A 173 -0.63 10.70 -3.82
C ALA A 173 0.15 9.89 -4.87
N GLY A 174 1.48 9.89 -4.75
CA GLY A 174 2.37 9.09 -5.60
C GLY A 174 3.57 8.54 -4.83
N PHE A 175 3.86 7.26 -5.03
CA PHE A 175 4.94 6.54 -4.36
C PHE A 175 5.76 5.74 -5.36
N VAL A 176 7.05 5.59 -5.08
CA VAL A 176 7.99 4.79 -5.86
C VAL A 176 8.64 3.77 -4.94
N VAL A 177 8.71 2.53 -5.39
CA VAL A 177 9.58 1.47 -4.84
C VAL A 177 10.65 1.21 -5.89
N ARG A 178 11.93 1.27 -5.50
CA ARG A 178 13.05 1.01 -6.42
C ARG A 178 13.53 -0.42 -6.27
N ASN A 179 13.96 -1.00 -7.38
CA ASN A 179 14.54 -2.34 -7.39
C ASN A 179 15.71 -2.42 -6.38
N GLY A 180 15.66 -3.40 -5.48
CA GLY A 180 16.68 -3.64 -4.46
C GLY A 180 16.66 -2.67 -3.28
N GLN A 181 15.68 -1.76 -3.21
CA GLN A 181 15.53 -0.79 -2.11
C GLN A 181 14.14 -0.94 -1.46
N PRO A 182 14.00 -1.78 -0.42
CA PRO A 182 12.74 -1.95 0.27
C PRO A 182 12.26 -0.66 0.95
N GLY A 183 10.98 -0.32 0.76
CA GLY A 183 10.34 0.83 1.40
C GLY A 183 9.77 1.84 0.41
N LEU A 184 9.06 2.83 0.97
CA LEU A 184 8.33 3.83 0.21
C LEU A 184 9.17 5.10 0.01
N HIS A 185 9.34 5.51 -1.24
CA HIS A 185 9.83 6.85 -1.57
C HIS A 185 8.67 7.69 -2.11
N LYS A 186 8.48 8.92 -1.59
CA LYS A 186 7.49 9.83 -2.17
C LYS A 186 7.94 10.22 -3.57
N ALA A 187 7.06 10.02 -4.56
CA ALA A 187 7.37 10.31 -5.95
C ALA A 187 7.24 11.81 -6.27
N TRP A 188 6.26 12.50 -5.67
CA TRP A 188 5.95 13.90 -5.97
C TRP A 188 5.22 14.61 -4.81
N PRO A 189 5.35 15.93 -4.64
CA PRO A 189 4.42 16.70 -3.82
C PRO A 189 3.00 16.67 -4.42
N VAL A 190 1.99 16.65 -3.55
CA VAL A 190 0.57 16.81 -3.94
C VAL A 190 0.40 18.24 -4.45
N VAL A 191 0.01 18.41 -5.72
CA VAL A 191 -0.42 19.71 -6.25
C VAL A 191 -1.93 19.80 -5.99
N PRO A 192 -2.44 20.77 -5.22
CA PRO A 192 -3.88 20.96 -5.10
C PRO A 192 -4.45 21.27 -6.48
N ALA A 193 -5.55 20.61 -6.86
CA ALA A 193 -6.26 20.93 -8.08
C ALA A 193 -6.72 22.40 -8.01
N LYS A 194 -6.31 23.22 -8.99
CA LYS A 194 -6.94 24.52 -9.21
C LYS A 194 -8.34 24.28 -9.76
N ALA A 195 -9.34 24.91 -9.17
CA ALA A 195 -10.70 24.87 -9.69
C ALA A 195 -10.73 25.41 -11.14
N GLY A 196 -11.28 24.62 -12.07
CA GLY A 196 -11.68 25.11 -13.40
C GLY A 196 -10.81 24.74 -14.60
N THR A 197 -9.77 23.90 -14.48
CA THR A 197 -9.05 23.39 -15.66
C THR A 197 -9.30 21.90 -15.87
N HIS A 198 -10.02 21.56 -16.94
CA HIS A 198 -10.01 20.21 -17.51
C HIS A 198 -8.57 19.91 -17.95
N ALA A 199 -7.81 19.21 -17.12
CA ALA A 199 -6.56 18.63 -17.56
C ALA A 199 -6.92 17.37 -18.35
N GLU A 200 -6.79 17.45 -19.67
CA GLU A 200 -6.69 16.27 -20.52
C GLU A 200 -5.47 15.48 -20.05
N LEU A 201 -5.71 14.39 -19.33
CA LEU A 201 -4.69 13.43 -18.93
C LEU A 201 -4.28 12.64 -20.17
N THR A 202 -3.42 13.21 -21.00
CA THR A 202 -2.78 12.49 -22.10
C THR A 202 -1.65 11.62 -21.57
N THR A 203 -1.41 10.49 -22.24
CA THR A 203 -0.36 9.51 -21.92
C THR A 203 1.04 10.09 -21.81
N GLU A 204 1.30 11.28 -22.37
CA GLU A 204 2.60 11.97 -22.26
C GLU A 204 2.86 12.58 -20.87
N THR A 205 1.83 12.85 -20.06
CA THR A 205 2.02 13.38 -18.70
C THR A 205 2.57 12.32 -17.72
N PHE A 206 2.60 11.04 -18.12
CA PHE A 206 3.06 9.92 -17.31
C PHE A 206 4.57 9.63 -17.44
N TYR A 207 5.21 10.04 -18.53
CA TYR A 207 6.64 9.84 -18.74
C TYR A 207 7.35 11.18 -18.60
N GLY A 208 7.97 11.40 -17.43
CA GLY A 208 8.92 12.51 -17.27
C GLY A 208 9.96 12.47 -18.40
N SER A 209 10.22 13.63 -18.99
CA SER A 209 11.22 13.84 -20.04
C SER A 209 12.52 13.11 -19.70
N ARG A 210 12.90 12.12 -20.51
CA ARG A 210 14.24 11.52 -20.46
C ARG A 210 15.28 12.61 -20.76
N PRO A 211 16.38 12.73 -20.00
CA PRO A 211 17.52 13.50 -20.46
C PRO A 211 18.09 12.83 -21.71
N ALA A 212 18.38 13.63 -22.73
CA ALA A 212 19.03 13.16 -23.95
C ALA A 212 20.40 12.55 -23.61
N PRO A 213 20.81 11.47 -24.29
CA PRO A 213 22.17 10.94 -24.13
C PRO A 213 23.17 11.96 -24.66
N GLY A 214 24.14 12.32 -23.82
CA GLY A 214 25.39 12.95 -24.23
C GLY A 214 26.45 11.90 -24.54
#